data_AF-A0A9D3Y4L3-F1
#
_entry.id   AF-A0A9D3Y4L3-F1
#
_cell.length_a   1.000
_cell.length_b   1.000
_cell.length_c   1.000
_cell.angle_alpha   90.00
_cell.angle_beta   90.00
_cell.angle_gamma   90.00
#
_symmetry.space_group_name_H-M   'P 1'
#
loop_
_entity.id
_entity.type
_entity.pdbx_description
1 polymer ?
#
loop_
_entity_poly.entity_id
_entity_poly.type
_entity_poly.pdbx_seq_one_letter_code
_entity_poly.pdbx_strand_id
1 'polypeptide(L)' 'MQKANHLSWANETIHVERLEPLLKRLEENNLTLNKDKCKFGQSSLKLYGYIFSKDSISPDLANI' A
#
# COMPACT_ATOMS: atom_id res chain seq x y z
N MET A 1 -14.92 1.23 20.59
CA MET A 1 -14.55 0.13 19.68
C MET A 1 -13.89 0.69 18.43
N GLN A 2 -12.56 0.80 18.38
CA GLN A 2 -11.75 0.83 17.14
C GLN A 2 -10.31 0.44 17.53
N LYS A 3 -10.03 -0.87 17.57
CA LYS A 3 -8.67 -1.42 17.71
C LYS A 3 -8.49 -2.51 16.67
N ALA A 4 -8.17 -2.10 15.46
CA ALA A 4 -7.62 -2.97 14.43
C ALA A 4 -7.09 -2.04 13.35
N ASN A 5 -5.79 -1.74 13.34
CA ASN A 5 -5.06 -1.18 12.17
C ASN A 5 -3.55 -1.03 12.39
N HIS A 6 -2.99 -1.32 13.58
CA HIS A 6 -1.58 -1.02 13.88
C HIS A 6 -0.55 -2.06 13.39
N LEU A 7 -0.92 -3.21 12.83
CA LEU A 7 0.03 -4.32 12.63
C LEU A 7 0.21 -4.87 11.21
N SER A 8 -0.47 -4.34 10.18
CA SER A 8 -0.32 -4.91 8.82
C SER A 8 0.84 -4.36 8.01
N TRP A 9 1.35 -3.17 8.34
CA TRP A 9 2.38 -2.51 7.53
C TRP A 9 3.80 -3.02 7.81
N ALA A 10 4.02 -3.64 8.98
CA ALA A 10 5.36 -3.98 9.47
C ALA A 10 5.79 -5.42 9.21
N ASN A 11 4.88 -6.31 8.79
CA ASN A 11 5.17 -7.73 8.60
C ASN A 11 5.12 -8.08 7.11
N GLU A 12 6.30 -8.38 6.55
CA GLU A 12 6.50 -8.72 5.14
C GLU A 12 5.71 -9.96 4.73
N THR A 13 5.63 -10.99 5.58
CA THR A 13 4.87 -12.21 5.31
C THR A 13 3.38 -11.90 5.15
N ILE A 14 2.81 -11.11 6.06
CA ILE A 14 1.40 -10.69 5.98
C ILE A 14 1.16 -9.82 4.73
N HIS A 15 2.14 -9.01 4.33
CA HIS A 15 2.03 -8.20 3.11
C HIS A 15 1.94 -9.08 1.86
N VAL A 16 2.81 -10.08 1.74
CA VAL A 16 2.81 -11.02 0.61
C VAL A 16 1.53 -11.86 0.58
N GLU A 17 1.11 -12.40 1.72
CA GLU A 17 -0.14 -13.18 1.84
C GLU A 17 -1.39 -12.41 1.40
N ARG A 18 -1.40 -11.08 1.58
CA ARG A 18 -2.50 -10.22 1.13
C ARG A 18 -2.40 -9.79 -0.33
N LEU A 19 -1.20 -9.81 -0.90
CA LEU A 19 -0.98 -9.41 -2.28
C LEU A 19 -1.58 -10.42 -3.26
N GLU A 20 -1.43 -11.71 -2.97
CA GLU A 20 -1.97 -12.80 -3.79
C GLU A 20 -3.48 -12.69 -4.05
N PRO A 21 -4.37 -12.61 -3.03
CA PRO A 21 -5.80 -12.45 -3.26
C PRO A 21 -6.16 -11.11 -3.92
N LEU A 22 -5.38 -10.05 -3.69
CA LEU A 22 -5.59 -8.75 -4.36
C LEU A 22 -5.31 -8.87 -5.87
N LEU A 23 -4.19 -9.48 -6.26
CA LEU A 23 -3.84 -9.68 -7.66
C LEU A 23 -4.85 -10.58 -8.37
N LYS A 24 -5.26 -11.67 -7.72
CA LYS A 24 -6.33 -12.55 -8.23
C LYS A 24 -7.62 -11.78 -8.49
N ARG A 25 -8.03 -10.90 -7.56
CA ARG A 25 -9.26 -10.13 -7.73
C ARG A 25 -9.15 -9.08 -8.85
N LEU A 26 -7.97 -8.51 -9.09
CA LEU A 26 -7.75 -7.63 -10.25
C LEU A 26 -7.91 -8.42 -11.56
N GLU A 27 -7.32 -9.61 -11.64
CA GLU A 27 -7.43 -10.51 -12.78
C GLU A 27 -8.88 -10.93 -13.05
N GLU A 28 -9.62 -11.35 -12.02
CA GLU A 28 -11.05 -11.71 -12.11
C GLU A 28 -11.92 -10.56 -12.65
N ASN A 29 -11.49 -9.31 -12.51
CA ASN A 29 -12.18 -8.12 -12.99
C ASN A 29 -11.59 -7.56 -14.30
N ASN A 30 -10.73 -8.32 -15.00
CA ASN A 30 -10.05 -7.91 -16.23
C ASN A 30 -9.27 -6.59 -16.09
N LEU A 31 -8.71 -6.32 -14.90
CA LEU A 31 -7.88 -5.15 -14.63
C LEU A 31 -6.40 -5.53 -14.75
N THR A 32 -5.61 -4.62 -15.33
CA THR A 32 -4.15 -4.76 -15.41
C THR A 32 -3.46 -3.65 -14.63
N LEU A 33 -2.29 -3.98 -14.08
CA LEU A 33 -1.45 -3.03 -13.35
C LEU A 33 -0.37 -2.46 -14.27
N ASN A 34 -0.12 -1.16 -14.16
CA ASN A 34 1.01 -0.53 -14.82
C ASN A 34 2.29 -0.82 -14.02
N LYS A 35 3.18 -1.64 -14.58
CA LYS A 35 4.42 -2.08 -13.91
C LYS A 35 5.31 -0.92 -13.48
N ASP A 36 5.41 0.14 -14.27
CA ASP A 36 6.30 1.28 -13.97
C ASP A 36 5.75 2.15 -12.82
N LYS A 37 4.43 2.14 -12.63
CA LYS A 37 3.75 2.92 -11.57
C LYS A 37 3.51 2.12 -10.29
N CYS A 38 3.55 0.78 -10.35
CA CYS A 38 3.31 -0.07 -9.19
C CYS A 38 4.61 -0.34 -8.42
N LYS A 39 4.62 0.04 -7.14
CA LYS A 39 5.73 -0.22 -6.21
C LYS A 39 5.22 -1.03 -5.02
N PHE A 40 5.78 -2.22 -4.81
CA PHE A 40 5.42 -3.12 -3.72
C PHE A 40 6.53 -3.18 -2.66
N GLY A 41 6.21 -3.63 -1.44
CA GLY A 41 7.19 -3.81 -0.37
C GLY A 41 7.93 -2.53 0.05
N GLN A 42 7.35 -1.35 -0.17
CA GLN A 42 7.98 -0.08 0.17
C GLN A 42 7.76 0.25 1.65
N SER A 43 8.80 0.75 2.32
CA SER A 43 8.70 1.25 3.70
C SER A 43 7.93 2.58 3.81
N SER A 44 7.75 3.27 2.68
CA SER A 44 6.92 4.47 2.56
C SER A 44 6.28 4.58 1.18
N LEU A 45 5.13 5.26 1.08
CA LEU A 45 4.40 5.47 -0.17
C LEU A 45 3.93 6.92 -0.27
N LYS A 46 4.14 7.55 -1.42
CA LYS A 46 3.53 8.84 -1.74
C LYS A 46 2.22 8.61 -2.49
N LEU A 47 1.11 9.07 -1.95
CA LEU A 47 -0.22 8.92 -2.55
C LEU A 47 -1.11 10.12 -2.18
N TYR A 48 -1.85 10.67 -3.15
CA TYR A 48 -2.79 11.78 -2.96
C TYR A 48 -2.21 13.03 -2.25
N GLY A 49 -0.93 13.35 -2.47
CA GLY A 49 -0.28 14.47 -1.79
C GLY A 49 0.06 14.18 -0.32
N TYR A 50 0.09 12.92 0.07
CA TYR A 50 0.55 12.47 1.38
C TYR A 50 1.68 11.44 1.25
N ILE A 51 2.52 11.40 2.26
CA ILE A 51 3.56 10.40 2.48
C ILE A 51 3.08 9.50 3.62
N PHE A 52 2.82 8.24 3.27
CA PHE A 52 2.52 7.17 4.20
C PHE A 52 3.84 6.50 4.59
N SER A 53 4.08 6.36 5.88
CA SER A 53 5.22 5.63 6.44
C SER A 53 4.71 4.66 7.50
N LYS A 54 5.58 3.76 7.95
CA LYS A 54 5.27 2.80 9.02
C LYS A 54 4.65 3.48 10.26
N ASP A 55 5.17 4.65 10.61
CA ASP A 55 4.89 5.30 11.89
C ASP A 55 3.95 6.51 11.76
N SER A 56 3.76 7.05 10.55
CA SER A 56 2.97 8.28 10.35
C SER A 56 2.43 8.48 8.93
N ILE A 57 1.43 9.34 8.82
CA ILE A 57 0.95 9.92 7.56
C ILE A 57 1.25 11.42 7.61
N SER A 58 1.99 11.93 6.64
CA SER A 58 2.40 13.34 6.58
C SER A 58 2.03 13.95 5.23
N PRO A 59 1.73 15.27 5.15
CA PRO A 59 1.54 15.94 3.86
C PRO A 59 2.84 15.94 3.05
N ASP A 60 2.71 15.76 1.74
CA ASP A 60 3.81 15.89 0.79
C ASP A 60 4.04 17.36 0.44
N LEU A 61 4.94 18.01 1.17
CA LEU A 61 5.22 19.44 1.03
C LEU A 61 5.88 19.82 -0.32
N ALA A 62 6.30 18.85 -1.12
CA ALA A 62 6.96 19.09 -2.41
C ALA A 62 6.00 19.46 -3.56
N ASN A 63 4.68 19.41 -3.31
CA ASN A 63 3.63 19.75 -4.29
C ASN A 63 2.70 20.89 -3.80
N ILE A 64 3.20 21.78 -2.93
CA ILE A 64 2.51 23.01 -2.49
C ILE A 64 2.91 24.17 -3.40
#